data_AF-J9EKP8-F1
#
_entry.id   AF-J9EKP8-F1
#
_cell.length_a   1.000
_cell.length_b   1.000
_cell.length_c   1.000
_cell.angle_alpha   90.00
_cell.angle_beta   90.00
_cell.angle_gamma   90.00
#
_symmetry.space_group_name_H-M   'P 1'
#
loop_
_entity.id
_entity.type
_entity.pdbx_description
1 polymer ?
#
loop_
_entity_poly.entity_id
_entity_poly.type
_entity_poly.pdbx_seq_one_letter_code
_entity_poly.pdbx_strand_id
1 'polypeptide(L)'
;MNQYWSSEAQKLSRNVGEQFKQAFVNNERAQFDAEVFLSLFDQYLREPSTIDWTRMKPLSLKFQRNYESLPHCSGNELDEVVKHLSVIKLNGGLGTTMGCDGPKSLIEVRKGLTFLDFAIGHVQHFNKRNNSSVPLVLMNSFNTEKAICEYLADRKVNLKTFLQSKCPRIFVENSMPVPLKYGSENIEG
;
A
#
# COMPACT_ATOMS: atom_id res chain seq x y z
N MET A 1 -11.97 19.73 -26.70
CA MET A 1 -11.05 19.50 -25.56
C MET A 1 -9.63 19.65 -26.09
N ASN A 2 -8.84 20.50 -25.45
CA ASN A 2 -7.75 21.26 -26.06
C ASN A 2 -6.51 20.44 -26.45
N GLN A 3 -6.10 20.52 -27.72
CA GLN A 3 -4.78 20.07 -28.18
C GLN A 3 -3.61 20.81 -27.50
N TYR A 4 -3.83 22.04 -27.03
CA TYR A 4 -2.79 22.86 -26.38
C TYR A 4 -2.31 22.30 -25.04
N TRP A 5 -3.23 21.80 -24.20
CA TRP A 5 -2.90 21.20 -22.90
C TRP A 5 -2.10 19.91 -23.03
N SER A 6 -2.27 19.19 -24.15
CA SER A 6 -1.53 17.97 -24.44
C SER A 6 -0.02 18.23 -24.63
N SER A 7 0.34 19.32 -25.33
CA SER A 7 1.76 19.60 -25.63
C SER A 7 2.56 20.08 -24.40
N GLU A 8 1.94 20.87 -23.52
CA GLU A 8 2.57 21.36 -22.29
C GLU A 8 2.64 20.27 -21.22
N ALA A 9 1.57 19.47 -21.07
CA ALA A 9 1.58 18.29 -20.21
C ALA A 9 2.65 17.27 -20.64
N GLN A 10 2.82 17.05 -21.95
CA GLN A 10 3.88 16.16 -22.46
C GLN A 10 5.27 16.71 -22.18
N LYS A 11 5.51 18.01 -22.34
CA LYS A 11 6.78 18.65 -21.99
C LYS A 11 7.06 18.56 -20.48
N LEU A 12 6.05 18.82 -19.65
CA LEU A 12 6.18 18.73 -18.20
C LEU A 12 6.44 17.29 -17.74
N SER A 13 5.67 16.33 -18.25
CA SER A 13 5.87 14.89 -17.97
C SER A 13 7.28 14.43 -18.36
N ARG A 14 7.78 14.84 -19.53
CA ARG A 14 9.14 14.52 -19.97
C ARG A 14 10.21 15.17 -19.09
N ASN A 15 10.07 16.46 -18.79
CA ASN A 15 11.04 17.20 -17.98
C ASN A 15 11.11 16.66 -16.54
N VAL A 16 9.95 16.43 -15.91
CA VAL A 16 9.85 15.81 -14.58
C VAL A 16 10.43 14.40 -14.63
N GLY A 17 10.12 13.62 -15.66
CA GLY A 17 10.67 12.27 -15.85
C GLY A 17 12.18 12.21 -15.95
N GLU A 18 12.80 13.10 -16.73
CA GLU A 18 14.25 13.16 -16.88
C GLU A 18 14.93 13.61 -15.58
N GLN A 19 14.45 14.68 -14.94
CA GLN A 19 15.01 15.15 -13.67
C GLN A 19 14.86 14.13 -12.54
N PHE A 20 13.72 13.45 -12.48
CA PHE A 20 13.46 12.46 -11.46
C PHE A 20 14.34 11.23 -11.62
N LYS A 21 14.52 10.73 -12.87
CA LYS A 21 15.47 9.66 -13.15
C LYS A 21 16.89 10.04 -12.73
N GLN A 22 17.32 11.27 -13.02
CA GLN A 22 18.65 11.75 -12.64
C GLN A 22 18.84 11.90 -11.13
N ALA A 23 17.82 12.34 -10.40
CA ALA A 23 17.95 12.68 -8.97
C ALA A 23 17.63 11.51 -8.03
N PHE A 24 16.82 10.54 -8.43
CA PHE A 24 16.25 9.54 -7.50
C PHE A 24 16.57 8.09 -7.87
N VAL A 25 16.92 7.79 -9.13
CA VAL A 25 17.23 6.41 -9.54
C VAL A 25 18.68 6.10 -9.24
N ASN A 26 18.90 5.25 -8.24
CA ASN A 26 20.22 4.78 -7.84
C ASN A 26 20.33 3.26 -7.72
N ASN A 27 19.23 2.53 -7.87
CA ASN A 27 19.17 1.07 -7.89
C ASN A 27 17.89 0.60 -8.60
N GLU A 28 17.76 -0.72 -8.82
CA GLU A 28 16.61 -1.33 -9.50
C GLU A 28 15.27 -1.02 -8.80
N ARG A 29 15.27 -0.97 -7.47
CA ARG A 29 14.05 -0.66 -6.72
C ARG A 29 13.61 0.79 -6.93
N ALA A 30 14.55 1.72 -6.90
CA ALA A 30 14.28 3.13 -7.18
C ALA A 30 13.87 3.35 -8.64
N GLN A 31 14.40 2.56 -9.58
CA GLN A 31 13.94 2.56 -10.97
C GLN A 31 12.47 2.12 -11.09
N PHE A 32 12.08 1.03 -10.41
CA PHE A 32 10.69 0.57 -10.39
C PHE A 32 9.75 1.60 -9.76
N ASP A 33 10.10 2.12 -8.59
CA ASP A 33 9.30 3.16 -7.92
C ASP A 33 9.20 4.41 -8.81
N ALA A 34 10.25 4.66 -9.60
CA ALA A 34 10.24 5.78 -10.51
C ALA A 34 9.27 5.63 -11.67
N GLU A 35 9.20 4.43 -12.26
CA GLU A 35 8.24 4.10 -13.31
C GLU A 35 6.80 4.20 -12.81
N VAL A 36 6.53 3.74 -11.58
CA VAL A 36 5.22 3.89 -10.93
C VAL A 36 4.87 5.37 -10.78
N PHE A 37 5.78 6.20 -10.27
CA PHE A 37 5.54 7.63 -10.13
C PHE A 37 5.22 8.30 -11.47
N LEU A 38 6.02 8.02 -12.51
CA LEU A 38 5.81 8.66 -13.82
C LEU A 38 4.49 8.25 -14.47
N SER A 39 4.06 7.00 -14.29
CA SER A 39 2.74 6.55 -14.74
C SER A 39 1.62 7.32 -14.02
N LEU A 40 1.71 7.50 -12.71
CA LEU A 40 0.73 8.24 -11.92
C LEU A 40 0.74 9.73 -12.24
N PHE A 41 1.91 10.31 -12.49
CA PHE A 41 2.07 11.70 -12.84
C PHE A 41 1.49 12.01 -14.23
N ASP A 42 1.69 11.12 -15.20
CA ASP A 42 1.07 11.24 -16.52
C ASP A 42 -0.46 11.16 -16.42
N GLN A 43 -0.98 10.24 -15.60
CA GLN A 43 -2.41 10.15 -15.31
C GLN A 43 -2.94 11.45 -14.69
N TYR A 44 -2.24 11.99 -13.69
CA TYR A 44 -2.59 13.24 -13.03
C TYR A 44 -2.68 14.43 -14.00
N LEU A 45 -1.80 14.50 -15.01
CA LEU A 45 -1.80 15.58 -15.99
C LEU A 45 -2.87 15.45 -17.08
N ARG A 46 -3.30 14.22 -17.39
CA ARG A 46 -4.16 13.94 -18.56
C ARG A 46 -5.60 13.63 -18.19
N GLU A 47 -5.82 12.97 -17.05
CA GLU A 47 -7.15 12.54 -16.66
C GLU A 47 -7.93 13.64 -15.94
N PRO A 48 -9.26 13.73 -16.16
CA PRO A 48 -10.07 14.68 -15.45
C PRO A 48 -10.08 14.35 -13.95
N SER A 49 -9.89 15.37 -13.12
CA SER A 49 -9.94 15.25 -11.65
C SER A 49 -11.35 15.05 -11.10
N THR A 50 -12.37 15.15 -11.95
CA THR A 50 -13.79 15.09 -11.56
C THR A 50 -14.55 14.03 -12.34
N ILE A 51 -15.52 13.41 -11.68
CA ILE A 51 -16.44 12.47 -12.31
C ILE A 51 -17.67 13.23 -12.81
N ASP A 52 -18.15 12.89 -14.01
CA ASP A 52 -19.44 13.35 -14.49
C ASP A 52 -20.58 12.65 -13.75
N TRP A 53 -21.21 13.39 -12.82
CA TRP A 53 -22.26 12.88 -11.96
C TRP A 53 -23.50 12.38 -12.72
N THR A 54 -23.76 12.92 -13.92
CA THR A 54 -24.91 12.50 -14.75
C THR A 54 -24.78 11.05 -15.24
N ARG A 55 -23.55 10.53 -15.27
CA ARG A 55 -23.23 9.16 -15.68
C ARG A 55 -23.24 8.16 -14.54
N MET A 56 -23.30 8.62 -13.29
CA MET A 56 -23.40 7.73 -12.14
C MET A 56 -24.75 7.01 -12.14
N LYS A 57 -24.72 5.69 -11.95
CA LYS A 57 -25.91 4.86 -11.86
C LYS A 57 -25.80 4.00 -10.60
N PRO A 58 -26.93 3.75 -9.88
CA PRO A 58 -26.93 2.80 -8.79
C PRO A 58 -26.38 1.44 -9.23
N LEU A 59 -25.58 0.81 -8.38
CA LEU A 59 -25.03 -0.51 -8.66
C LEU A 59 -26.19 -1.52 -8.77
N SER A 60 -26.30 -2.18 -9.91
CA SER A 60 -27.36 -3.18 -10.14
C SER A 60 -27.30 -4.30 -9.09
N LEU A 61 -28.46 -4.78 -8.65
CA LEU A 61 -28.60 -5.89 -7.70
C LEU A 61 -27.86 -7.16 -8.16
N LYS A 62 -27.63 -7.35 -9.47
CA LYS A 62 -26.85 -8.49 -9.98
C LYS A 62 -25.39 -8.52 -9.49
N PHE A 63 -24.85 -7.37 -9.09
CA PHE A 63 -23.51 -7.23 -8.54
C PHE A 63 -23.50 -7.18 -7.00
N GLN A 64 -24.68 -7.20 -6.37
CA GLN A 64 -24.83 -7.19 -4.93
C GLN A 64 -25.25 -8.58 -4.48
N ARG A 65 -24.56 -9.12 -3.46
CA ARG A 65 -24.96 -10.38 -2.82
C ARG A 65 -25.09 -10.14 -1.32
N ASN A 66 -26.16 -10.65 -0.74
CA ASN A 66 -26.30 -10.66 0.71
C ASN A 66 -25.29 -11.66 1.29
N TYR A 67 -24.58 -11.26 2.34
CA TYR A 67 -23.63 -12.13 3.04
C TYR A 67 -24.27 -13.45 3.49
N GLU A 68 -25.51 -13.40 3.98
CA GLU A 68 -26.27 -14.57 4.44
C GLU A 68 -26.66 -15.52 3.29
N SER A 69 -26.64 -15.04 2.04
CA SER A 69 -26.93 -15.86 0.86
C SER A 69 -25.70 -16.56 0.29
N LEU A 70 -24.51 -16.30 0.84
CA LEU A 70 -23.28 -16.94 0.38
C LEU A 70 -23.30 -18.43 0.78
N PRO A 71 -22.88 -19.34 -0.12
CA PRO A 71 -22.82 -20.75 0.20
C PRO A 71 -21.80 -21.00 1.31
N HIS A 72 -22.11 -21.93 2.21
CA HIS A 72 -21.14 -22.47 3.14
C HIS A 72 -20.27 -23.52 2.45
N CYS A 73 -18.98 -23.57 2.78
CA CYS A 73 -18.11 -24.64 2.32
C CYS A 73 -18.63 -25.99 2.81
N SER A 74 -18.64 -26.98 1.92
CA SER A 74 -19.11 -28.34 2.19
C SER A 74 -17.99 -29.36 1.92
N GLY A 75 -17.98 -30.46 2.69
CA GLY A 75 -16.97 -31.52 2.54
C GLY A 75 -15.54 -30.98 2.60
N ASN A 76 -14.75 -31.29 1.56
CA ASN A 76 -13.33 -30.93 1.46
C ASN A 76 -13.08 -29.58 0.74
N GLU A 77 -14.12 -28.83 0.39
CA GLU A 77 -13.96 -27.54 -0.33
C GLU A 77 -13.12 -26.54 0.46
N LEU A 78 -13.26 -26.55 1.79
CA LEU A 78 -12.49 -25.67 2.67
C LEU A 78 -10.98 -25.93 2.54
N ASP A 79 -10.57 -27.20 2.48
CA ASP A 79 -9.16 -27.58 2.37
C ASP A 79 -8.56 -27.09 1.04
N GLU A 80 -9.35 -27.12 -0.03
CA GLU A 80 -8.92 -26.61 -1.34
C GLU A 80 -8.87 -25.08 -1.39
N VAL A 81 -9.89 -24.38 -0.88
CA VAL A 81 -9.91 -22.90 -0.87
C VAL A 81 -8.74 -22.35 -0.05
N VAL A 82 -8.46 -22.95 1.10
CA VAL A 82 -7.44 -22.48 2.03
C VAL A 82 -6.02 -22.61 1.44
N LYS A 83 -5.76 -23.59 0.58
CA LYS A 83 -4.48 -23.70 -0.16
C LYS A 83 -4.23 -22.52 -1.11
N HIS A 84 -5.29 -21.85 -1.55
CA HIS A 84 -5.24 -20.72 -2.48
C HIS A 84 -5.44 -19.36 -1.78
N LEU A 85 -5.56 -19.36 -0.44
CA LEU A 85 -5.78 -18.16 0.35
C LEU A 85 -4.45 -17.54 0.79
N SER A 86 -4.37 -16.21 0.73
CA SER A 86 -3.31 -15.41 1.35
C SER A 86 -3.91 -14.20 2.04
N VAL A 87 -3.41 -13.86 3.23
CA VAL A 87 -3.90 -12.71 4.00
C VAL A 87 -2.89 -11.57 3.92
N ILE A 88 -3.28 -10.45 3.34
CA ILE A 88 -2.44 -9.24 3.27
C ILE A 88 -2.97 -8.19 4.26
N LYS A 89 -2.07 -7.58 5.03
CA LYS A 89 -2.36 -6.43 5.88
C LYS A 89 -1.59 -5.20 5.40
N LEU A 90 -2.31 -4.11 5.16
CA LEU A 90 -1.72 -2.82 4.81
C LEU A 90 -1.16 -2.19 6.09
N ASN A 91 0.16 -2.08 6.16
CA ASN A 91 0.90 -1.76 7.37
C ASN A 91 1.82 -0.54 7.21
N GLY A 92 1.57 0.30 6.20
CA GLY A 92 2.39 1.49 5.94
C GLY A 92 2.06 2.71 6.81
N GLY A 93 0.98 2.66 7.60
CA GLY A 93 0.47 3.78 8.38
C GLY A 93 1.17 3.95 9.73
N LEU A 94 1.44 5.21 10.09
CA LEU A 94 1.94 5.60 11.39
C LEU A 94 0.82 5.89 12.38
N GLY A 95 1.13 5.80 13.67
CA GLY A 95 0.24 6.11 14.79
C GLY A 95 0.15 7.60 15.14
N THR A 96 0.63 8.50 14.28
CA THR A 96 0.81 9.93 14.60
C THR A 96 -0.49 10.62 15.00
N THR A 97 -1.62 10.26 14.38
CA THR A 97 -2.95 10.79 14.75
C THR A 97 -3.42 10.36 16.14
N MET A 98 -2.76 9.37 16.74
CA MET A 98 -2.99 8.90 18.11
C MET A 98 -1.84 9.28 19.05
N GLY A 99 -0.94 10.19 18.63
CA GLY A 99 0.18 10.67 19.44
C GLY A 99 1.34 9.67 19.59
N CYS A 100 1.46 8.71 18.67
CA CYS A 100 2.53 7.71 18.68
C CYS A 100 3.42 7.86 17.43
N ASP A 101 4.74 7.84 17.61
CA ASP A 101 5.72 8.04 16.52
C ASP A 101 6.02 6.75 15.72
N GLY A 102 5.48 5.60 16.13
CA GLY A 102 5.73 4.30 15.52
C GLY A 102 4.66 3.82 14.53
N PRO A 103 4.86 2.63 13.93
CA PRO A 103 3.83 1.96 13.14
C PRO A 103 2.55 1.78 13.94
N LYS A 104 1.41 2.11 13.34
CA LYS A 104 0.10 1.98 14.00
C LYS A 104 -0.18 0.56 14.48
N SER A 105 0.35 -0.44 13.78
CA SER A 105 0.18 -1.85 14.12
C SER A 105 0.91 -2.29 15.39
N LEU A 106 1.92 -1.55 15.85
CA LEU A 106 2.67 -1.85 17.07
C LEU A 106 2.09 -1.19 18.32
N ILE A 107 0.96 -0.49 18.19
CA ILE A 107 0.28 0.10 19.35
C ILE A 107 -0.42 -1.01 20.13
N GLU A 108 -0.20 -1.01 21.45
CA GLU A 108 -0.87 -1.90 22.37
C GLU A 108 -2.38 -1.61 22.38
N VAL A 109 -3.17 -2.66 22.20
CA VAL A 109 -4.63 -2.61 22.23
C VAL A 109 -5.16 -3.16 23.55
N ARG A 110 -4.61 -4.29 24.00
CA ARG A 110 -5.11 -4.97 25.20
C ARG A 110 -4.09 -5.94 25.78
N LYS A 111 -3.82 -5.84 27.09
CA LYS A 111 -3.01 -6.81 27.86
C LYS A 111 -1.62 -7.07 27.26
N GLY A 112 -0.92 -6.01 26.84
CA GLY A 112 0.39 -6.09 26.21
C GLY A 112 0.37 -6.57 24.75
N LEU A 113 -0.80 -6.80 24.16
CA LEU A 113 -0.94 -7.23 22.77
C LEU A 113 -1.22 -6.05 21.85
N THR A 114 -0.42 -5.97 20.78
CA THR A 114 -0.53 -4.99 19.71
C THR A 114 -1.54 -5.41 18.65
N PHE A 115 -1.94 -4.50 17.76
CA PHE A 115 -2.74 -4.86 16.58
C PHE A 115 -2.09 -5.95 15.73
N LEU A 116 -0.75 -5.90 15.58
CA LEU A 116 0.00 -6.90 14.85
C LEU A 116 -0.07 -8.28 15.53
N ASP A 117 -0.01 -8.33 16.88
CA ASP A 117 -0.15 -9.58 17.62
C ASP A 117 -1.52 -10.22 17.41
N PHE A 118 -2.60 -9.41 17.41
CA PHE A 118 -3.93 -9.91 17.08
C PHE A 118 -4.00 -10.47 15.67
N ALA A 119 -3.40 -9.79 14.68
CA ALA A 119 -3.38 -10.27 13.30
C ALA A 119 -2.63 -11.61 13.16
N ILE A 120 -1.45 -11.71 13.79
CA ILE A 120 -0.66 -12.95 13.83
C ILE A 120 -1.45 -14.07 14.52
N GLY A 121 -2.01 -13.79 15.70
CA GLY A 121 -2.77 -14.74 16.49
C GLY A 121 -4.01 -15.26 15.76
N HIS A 122 -4.73 -14.39 15.03
CA HIS A 122 -5.89 -14.80 14.23
C HIS A 122 -5.50 -15.79 13.12
N VAL A 123 -4.42 -15.52 12.38
CA VAL A 123 -3.96 -16.41 11.31
C VAL A 123 -3.41 -17.71 11.87
N GLN A 124 -2.65 -17.66 12.98
CA GLN A 124 -2.17 -18.87 13.66
C GLN A 124 -3.31 -19.74 14.18
N HIS A 125 -4.33 -19.14 14.79
CA HIS A 125 -5.52 -19.85 15.24
C HIS A 125 -6.27 -20.47 14.07
N PHE A 126 -6.43 -19.74 12.97
CA PHE A 126 -7.05 -20.23 11.74
C PHE A 126 -6.29 -21.43 11.16
N ASN A 127 -4.97 -21.33 11.03
CA ASN A 127 -4.12 -22.40 10.51
C ASN A 127 -4.16 -23.64 11.40
N LYS A 128 -4.12 -23.48 12.72
CA LYS A 128 -4.24 -24.58 13.68
C LYS A 128 -5.61 -25.26 13.61
N ARG A 129 -6.69 -24.48 13.50
CA ARG A 129 -8.06 -25.01 13.46
C ARG A 129 -8.34 -25.81 12.19
N ASN A 130 -7.80 -25.38 11.05
CA ASN A 130 -8.08 -25.97 9.74
C ASN A 130 -6.91 -26.80 9.19
N ASN A 131 -5.92 -27.14 10.02
CA ASN A 131 -4.70 -27.86 9.62
C ASN A 131 -4.08 -27.32 8.33
N SER A 132 -3.91 -26.00 8.26
CA SER A 132 -3.48 -25.30 7.05
C SER A 132 -2.28 -24.39 7.27
N SER A 133 -1.77 -23.78 6.19
CA SER A 133 -0.59 -22.91 6.22
C SER A 133 -0.83 -21.62 5.42
N VAL A 134 -1.94 -20.92 5.70
CA VAL A 134 -2.23 -19.62 5.07
C VAL A 134 -1.14 -18.61 5.47
N PRO A 135 -0.47 -17.98 4.50
CA PRO A 135 0.54 -16.97 4.79
C PRO A 135 -0.11 -15.64 5.20
N LEU A 136 0.49 -15.01 6.22
CA LEU A 136 0.26 -13.61 6.55
C LEU A 136 1.34 -12.76 5.87
N VAL A 137 0.93 -11.76 5.12
CA VAL A 137 1.79 -10.83 4.39
C VAL A 137 1.56 -9.41 4.88
N LEU A 138 2.61 -8.68 5.24
CA LEU A 138 2.54 -7.27 5.60
C LEU A 138 3.06 -6.41 4.44
N MET A 139 2.26 -5.44 4.03
CA MET A 139 2.69 -4.37 3.14
C MET A 139 3.14 -3.18 3.97
N ASN A 140 4.44 -3.03 4.17
CA ASN A 140 5.03 -1.95 4.96
C ASN A 140 5.27 -0.70 4.10
N SER A 141 5.53 0.44 4.76
CA SER A 141 6.12 1.62 4.14
C SER A 141 7.57 1.78 4.59
N PHE A 142 8.30 2.68 3.93
CA PHE A 142 9.65 3.07 4.35
C PHE A 142 9.68 3.66 5.77
N ASN A 143 8.54 4.16 6.27
CA ASN A 143 8.42 4.66 7.65
C ASN A 143 8.18 3.55 8.67
N THR A 144 7.71 2.37 8.24
CA THR A 144 7.32 1.29 9.16
C THR A 144 8.21 0.06 9.09
N GLU A 145 8.91 -0.17 7.97
CA GLU A 145 9.71 -1.38 7.72
C GLU A 145 10.69 -1.68 8.86
N LYS A 146 11.53 -0.70 9.22
CA LYS A 146 12.58 -0.88 10.23
C LYS A 146 12.03 -1.36 11.58
N ALA A 147 11.05 -0.64 12.12
CA ALA A 147 10.44 -0.97 13.40
C ALA A 147 9.71 -2.32 13.36
N ILE A 148 9.11 -2.69 12.23
CA ILE A 148 8.42 -3.98 12.06
C ILE A 148 9.44 -5.13 11.97
N CYS A 149 10.55 -4.95 11.25
CA CYS A 149 11.63 -5.94 11.19
C CYS A 149 12.25 -6.17 12.57
N GLU A 150 12.54 -5.10 13.31
CA GLU A 150 13.05 -5.18 14.69
C GLU A 150 12.06 -5.91 15.61
N TYR A 151 10.77 -5.57 15.53
CA TYR A 151 9.73 -6.23 16.33
C TYR A 151 9.59 -7.73 16.02
N LEU A 152 9.85 -8.13 14.78
CA LEU A 152 9.73 -9.51 14.31
C LEU A 152 11.01 -10.34 14.45
N ALA A 153 12.18 -9.73 14.62
CA ALA A 153 13.47 -10.41 14.61
C ALA A 153 13.54 -11.58 15.61
N ASP A 154 12.99 -11.38 16.80
CA ASP A 154 12.99 -12.38 17.88
C ASP A 154 11.76 -13.31 17.85
N ARG A 155 10.85 -13.11 16.89
CA ARG A 155 9.57 -13.82 16.80
C ARG A 155 9.61 -14.87 15.70
N LYS A 156 9.50 -16.15 16.08
CA LYS A 156 9.40 -17.28 15.14
C LYS A 156 8.00 -17.37 14.51
N VAL A 157 7.62 -16.37 13.73
CA VAL A 157 6.32 -16.30 13.05
C VAL A 157 6.51 -16.47 11.55
N ASN A 158 5.74 -17.36 10.93
CA ASN A 158 5.72 -17.50 9.47
C ASN A 158 4.93 -16.33 8.85
N LEU A 159 5.64 -15.25 8.56
CA LEU A 159 5.11 -14.01 8.02
C LEU A 159 6.04 -13.48 6.95
N LYS A 160 5.47 -12.95 5.87
CA LYS A 160 6.22 -12.29 4.80
C LYS A 160 6.00 -10.79 4.88
N THR A 161 7.02 -10.01 4.59
CA THR A 161 6.92 -8.55 4.44
C THR A 161 7.27 -8.16 3.02
N PHE A 162 6.69 -7.06 2.55
CA PHE A 162 7.18 -6.35 1.38
C PHE A 162 6.96 -4.85 1.54
N LEU A 163 7.83 -4.08 0.91
CA LEU A 163 7.80 -2.63 0.95
C LEU A 163 6.97 -2.08 -0.20
N GLN A 164 6.02 -1.17 0.08
CA GLN A 164 5.33 -0.41 -0.96
C GLN A 164 6.27 0.61 -1.64
N SER A 165 5.91 1.08 -2.83
CA SER A 165 6.71 2.08 -3.56
C SER A 165 6.85 3.40 -2.81
N LYS A 166 8.02 4.04 -2.95
CA LYS A 166 8.29 5.39 -2.43
C LYS A 166 8.32 6.40 -3.58
N CYS A 167 7.29 7.22 -3.67
CA CYS A 167 7.20 8.30 -4.65
C CYS A 167 7.63 9.65 -4.04
N PRO A 168 8.28 10.53 -4.81
CA PRO A 168 8.62 11.86 -4.33
C PRO A 168 7.36 12.71 -4.14
N ARG A 169 7.42 13.65 -3.20
CA ARG A 169 6.47 14.76 -3.17
C ARG A 169 6.72 15.70 -4.35
N ILE A 170 5.68 16.37 -4.82
CA ILE A 170 5.76 17.45 -5.81
C ILE A 170 5.31 18.77 -5.19
N PHE A 171 5.89 19.88 -5.62
CA PHE A 171 5.41 21.20 -5.22
C PHE A 171 4.09 21.51 -5.91
N VAL A 172 3.15 22.10 -5.16
CA VAL A 172 1.85 22.54 -5.71
C VAL A 172 2.02 23.60 -6.79
N GLU A 173 2.96 24.52 -6.59
CA GLU A 173 3.13 25.71 -7.45
C GLU A 173 3.64 25.38 -8.86
N ASN A 174 4.55 24.43 -8.98
CA ASN A 174 5.26 24.15 -10.23
C ASN A 174 5.24 22.67 -10.65
N SER A 175 4.61 21.79 -9.86
CA SER A 175 4.52 20.34 -10.11
C SER A 175 5.87 19.63 -10.28
N MET A 176 6.96 20.25 -9.81
CA MET A 176 8.29 19.66 -9.82
C MET A 176 8.52 18.80 -8.58
N PRO A 177 9.30 17.71 -8.67
CA PRO A 177 9.69 16.92 -7.50
C PRO A 177 10.40 17.79 -6.46
N VAL A 178 10.02 17.61 -5.19
CA VAL A 178 10.71 18.26 -4.07
C VAL A 178 12.12 17.66 -3.96
N PRO A 179 13.19 18.48 -3.97
CA PRO A 179 14.55 17.97 -3.86
C PRO A 179 14.77 17.16 -2.59
N LEU A 180 15.49 16.05 -2.70
CA LEU A 180 16.05 15.37 -1.53
C LEU A 180 17.08 16.33 -0.91
N LYS A 181 16.81 16.85 0.30
CA LYS A 181 17.85 17.55 1.05
C LYS A 181 18.98 16.56 1.34
N TYR A 182 20.21 16.89 0.93
CA TYR A 182 21.40 16.14 1.34
C TYR A 182 21.50 16.16 2.87
N GLY A 183 21.46 14.98 3.49
CA GLY A 183 21.83 14.81 4.90
C GLY A 183 20.72 14.98 5.95
N SER A 184 19.44 15.10 5.58
CA SER A 184 18.36 14.93 6.56
C SER A 184 17.62 13.62 6.32
N GLU A 185 17.61 12.75 7.34
CA GLU A 185 16.55 11.77 7.53
C GLU A 185 15.22 12.56 7.56
N ASN A 186 14.63 12.82 6.39
CA ASN A 186 13.38 13.54 6.34
C ASN A 186 12.31 12.66 6.99
N ILE A 187 11.86 13.12 8.15
CA ILE A 187 10.80 12.55 9.01
C ILE A 187 9.45 12.48 8.27
N GLU A 188 9.35 13.02 7.06
CA GLU A 188 8.12 12.98 6.29
C GLU A 188 8.38 12.77 4.79
N GLY A 189 8.24 11.52 4.37
CA GLY A 189 7.77 11.08 3.05
C GLY A 189 8.53 11.57 1.83
#